data_AF-A0A1T4Y3D1-F1
#
_entry.id   AF-A0A1T4Y3D1-F1
#
_cell.length_a   1.000
_cell.length_b   1.000
_cell.length_c   1.000
_cell.angle_alpha   90.00
_cell.angle_beta   90.00
_cell.angle_gamma   90.00
#
_symmetry.space_group_name_H-M   'P 1'
#
loop_
_entity.id
_entity.type
_entity.pdbx_description
1 polymer ?
#
loop_
_entity_poly.entity_id
_entity_poly.type
_entity_poly.pdbx_seq_one_letter_code
_entity_poly.pdbx_strand_id
1 'polypeptide(L)'
;MTSPRPARLALLFSAALIAAALAGCSTSAVTDSPTSTPPSASATPTPTATPDASAGSGEDRYATFCAANGAAAAAKAGTVGEDLEAVKAQGVAIRALLPMTDVSSEIAAGAEVFAISTDETAGILAQFPADTLVSDVGLDPRFTQSQSMQSAMTDPNYQAFIAWTIETCGLGSGENGNNP
;
A
#
# COMPACT_ATOMS: atom_id res chain seq x y z
N MET A 1 -45.63 -24.80 10.18
CA MET A 1 -44.87 -24.83 8.91
C MET A 1 -45.03 -23.46 8.28
N THR A 2 -44.06 -22.57 8.07
CA THR A 2 -42.64 -22.41 8.39
C THR A 2 -42.43 -20.89 8.43
N SER A 3 -41.64 -20.42 9.39
CA SER A 3 -41.38 -19.01 9.73
C SER A 3 -40.67 -18.22 8.62
N PRO A 4 -40.93 -16.91 8.41
CA PRO A 4 -40.05 -16.03 7.66
C PRO A 4 -38.90 -15.55 8.58
N ARG A 5 -37.65 -15.86 8.22
CA ARG A 5 -36.46 -15.34 8.92
C ARG A 5 -36.10 -13.93 8.44
N PRO A 6 -35.59 -13.05 9.33
CA PRO A 6 -35.35 -11.64 9.05
C PRO A 6 -33.99 -11.39 8.36
N ALA A 7 -33.91 -10.28 7.62
CA ALA A 7 -32.66 -9.67 7.19
C ALA A 7 -31.81 -9.24 8.40
N ARG A 8 -30.52 -9.61 8.43
CA ARG A 8 -29.43 -8.93 9.18
C ARG A 8 -28.08 -9.68 9.06
N LEU A 9 -27.03 -8.90 8.78
CA LEU A 9 -25.60 -9.18 8.99
C LEU A 9 -24.91 -10.29 8.17
N ALA A 10 -24.29 -9.90 7.06
CA ALA A 10 -23.05 -10.51 6.57
C ALA A 10 -22.08 -9.43 6.02
N LEU A 11 -22.12 -8.24 6.61
CA LEU A 11 -21.07 -7.23 6.53
C LEU A 11 -20.34 -7.28 7.87
N LEU A 12 -19.02 -7.06 7.86
CA LEU A 12 -18.08 -6.99 9.00
C LEU A 12 -17.14 -8.19 9.13
N PHE A 13 -16.28 -8.46 8.13
CA PHE A 13 -14.94 -9.03 8.39
C PHE A 13 -14.01 -8.72 7.21
N SER A 14 -13.56 -7.47 7.10
CA SER A 14 -12.30 -7.09 6.45
C SER A 14 -11.85 -5.72 6.97
N ALA A 15 -12.11 -5.47 8.25
CA ALA A 15 -11.45 -4.41 8.97
C ALA A 15 -10.07 -4.93 9.36
N ALA A 16 -9.04 -4.18 8.98
CA ALA A 16 -7.78 -4.10 9.70
C ALA A 16 -7.10 -5.43 10.07
N LEU A 17 -6.08 -5.81 9.30
CA LEU A 17 -4.94 -6.54 9.90
C LEU A 17 -4.16 -5.54 10.79
N ILE A 18 -4.75 -5.21 11.94
CA ILE A 18 -4.05 -4.73 13.13
C ILE A 18 -3.70 -5.98 13.92
N ALA A 19 -2.42 -6.28 14.07
CA ALA A 19 -1.92 -7.15 15.12
C ALA A 19 -1.20 -6.29 16.16
N ALA A 20 -1.90 -6.03 17.26
CA ALA A 20 -1.31 -5.64 18.52
C ALA A 20 -0.81 -6.90 19.26
N ALA A 21 0.38 -6.87 19.86
CA ALA A 21 0.63 -7.44 21.20
C ALA A 21 2.08 -7.28 21.71
N LEU A 22 2.15 -6.69 22.90
CA LEU A 22 3.04 -6.97 24.05
C LEU A 22 4.34 -6.17 24.24
N ALA A 23 4.29 -5.40 25.32
CA ALA A 23 5.36 -4.72 26.03
C ALA A 23 6.41 -5.68 26.61
N GLY A 24 7.67 -5.24 26.63
CA GLY A 24 8.76 -5.91 27.34
C GLY A 24 10.14 -5.27 27.13
N CYS A 25 10.52 -4.37 28.04
CA CYS A 25 11.86 -3.98 28.52
C CYS A 25 13.06 -3.83 27.54
N SER A 26 13.48 -2.57 27.40
CA SER A 26 14.85 -2.02 27.53
C SER A 26 16.06 -2.78 26.98
N THR A 27 16.82 -2.14 26.07
CA THR A 27 18.18 -1.60 26.37
C THR A 27 18.75 -0.78 25.19
N SER A 28 19.51 0.26 25.51
CA SER A 28 20.26 1.11 24.56
C SER A 28 21.62 0.48 24.20
N ALA A 29 22.14 0.72 22.99
CA ALA A 29 23.55 1.12 22.76
C ALA A 29 23.95 1.23 21.26
N VAL A 30 24.38 2.45 20.88
CA VAL A 30 25.67 2.84 20.25
C VAL A 30 26.24 2.08 19.03
N THR A 31 26.36 2.87 17.95
CA THR A 31 27.51 3.14 17.05
C THR A 31 28.48 2.00 16.70
N ASP A 32 28.66 1.72 15.41
CA ASP A 32 29.89 2.12 14.70
C ASP A 32 29.77 2.01 13.17
N SER A 33 30.36 2.99 12.48
CA SER A 33 30.57 2.98 11.03
C SER A 33 31.96 2.43 10.73
N PRO A 34 32.14 1.74 9.60
CA PRO A 34 33.38 1.93 8.87
C PRO A 34 33.15 2.36 7.42
N THR A 35 33.69 3.54 7.13
CA THR A 35 34.07 4.04 5.81
C THR A 35 34.85 2.98 5.01
N SER A 36 34.45 2.78 3.76
CA SER A 36 35.33 2.27 2.70
C SER A 36 34.85 2.77 1.33
N THR A 37 35.64 3.67 0.74
CA THR A 37 35.67 4.04 -0.68
C THR A 37 36.93 3.37 -1.26
N PRO A 38 37.01 2.79 -2.49
CA PRO A 38 36.73 3.43 -3.80
C PRO A 38 36.30 2.39 -4.90
N PRO A 39 36.35 2.63 -6.24
CA PRO A 39 36.60 3.83 -7.05
C PRO A 39 35.47 4.20 -8.06
N SER A 40 35.71 5.32 -8.73
CA SER A 40 34.88 6.02 -9.71
C SER A 40 34.64 5.25 -11.02
N ALA A 41 33.39 5.23 -11.49
CA ALA A 41 33.04 5.04 -12.89
C ALA A 41 32.05 6.13 -13.29
N SER A 42 32.52 7.13 -14.04
CA SER A 42 31.65 8.11 -14.71
C SER A 42 30.94 7.42 -15.87
N ALA A 43 29.65 7.12 -15.71
CA ALA A 43 28.74 6.90 -16.81
C ALA A 43 27.89 8.16 -16.97
N THR A 44 28.03 8.85 -18.09
CA THR A 44 27.13 9.94 -18.50
C THR A 44 25.73 9.34 -18.70
N PRO A 45 24.71 9.71 -17.92
CA PRO A 45 23.36 9.30 -18.23
C PRO A 45 22.89 10.08 -19.47
N THR A 46 22.57 9.34 -20.52
CA THR A 46 21.72 9.80 -21.62
C THR A 46 20.44 10.39 -21.03
N PRO A 47 19.96 11.58 -21.45
CA PRO A 47 18.68 12.09 -20.99
C PRO A 47 17.58 11.12 -21.42
N THR A 48 17.03 10.38 -20.46
CA THR A 48 15.77 9.67 -20.61
C THR A 48 14.70 10.70 -20.94
N ALA A 49 13.96 10.46 -22.03
CA ALA A 49 12.85 11.29 -22.46
C ALA A 49 11.93 11.59 -21.27
N THR A 50 11.76 12.87 -20.95
CA THR A 50 10.74 13.36 -20.02
C THR A 50 9.39 12.87 -20.52
N PRO A 51 8.66 12.01 -19.77
CA PRO A 51 7.28 11.72 -20.10
C PRO A 51 6.52 13.04 -20.14
N ASP A 52 5.84 13.27 -21.26
CA ASP A 52 4.98 14.42 -21.50
C ASP A 52 4.07 14.61 -20.27
N ALA A 53 4.25 15.73 -19.58
CA ALA A 53 3.41 16.15 -18.49
C ALA A 53 2.08 16.67 -19.04
N SER A 54 1.37 15.85 -19.82
CA SER A 54 -0.09 15.84 -19.82
C SER A 54 -0.55 15.16 -18.52
N ALA A 55 0.01 15.61 -17.40
CA ALA A 55 -0.37 15.15 -16.09
C ALA A 55 -1.67 15.88 -15.80
N GLY A 56 -2.75 15.10 -15.67
CA GLY A 56 -4.00 15.61 -15.16
C GLY A 56 -3.78 16.46 -13.90
N SER A 57 -4.78 17.28 -13.60
CA SER A 57 -4.79 18.10 -12.40
C SER A 57 -4.45 17.27 -11.15
N GLY A 58 -3.99 17.91 -10.07
CA GLY A 58 -3.70 17.19 -8.81
C GLY A 58 -4.88 16.28 -8.40
N GLU A 59 -6.11 16.76 -8.60
CA GLU A 59 -7.35 15.99 -8.40
C GLU A 59 -7.44 14.73 -9.27
N ASP A 60 -7.08 14.79 -10.55
CA ASP A 60 -7.11 13.62 -11.45
C ASP A 60 -6.11 12.54 -11.00
N ARG A 61 -4.96 12.95 -10.43
CA ARG A 61 -3.95 12.02 -9.92
C ARG A 61 -4.40 11.36 -8.63
N TYR A 62 -5.04 12.10 -7.72
CA TYR A 62 -5.64 11.52 -6.52
C TYR A 62 -6.77 10.55 -6.85
N ALA A 63 -7.64 10.89 -7.80
CA ALA A 63 -8.68 9.99 -8.28
C ALA A 63 -8.08 8.68 -8.85
N THR A 64 -7.00 8.80 -9.63
CA THR A 64 -6.27 7.64 -10.17
C THR A 64 -5.67 6.77 -9.06
N PHE A 65 -5.04 7.38 -8.05
CA PHE A 65 -4.52 6.66 -6.90
C PHE A 65 -5.61 5.98 -6.09
N CYS A 66 -6.75 6.63 -5.86
CA CYS A 66 -7.87 6.04 -5.14
C CYS A 66 -8.50 4.87 -5.91
N ALA A 67 -8.66 4.99 -7.22
CA ALA A 67 -9.11 3.88 -8.06
C ALA A 67 -8.15 2.68 -8.00
N ALA A 68 -6.84 2.94 -8.05
CA ALA A 68 -5.83 1.89 -7.95
C ALA A 68 -5.83 1.20 -6.57
N ASN A 69 -6.04 1.94 -5.47
CA ASN A 69 -6.23 1.37 -4.14
C ASN A 69 -7.48 0.49 -4.05
N GLY A 70 -8.60 0.96 -4.61
CA GLY A 70 -9.83 0.18 -4.66
C GLY A 70 -9.64 -1.12 -5.45
N ALA A 71 -8.95 -1.06 -6.59
CA ALA A 71 -8.63 -2.24 -7.39
C ALA A 71 -7.72 -3.22 -6.64
N ALA A 72 -6.66 -2.74 -5.98
CA ALA A 72 -5.75 -3.57 -5.18
C ALA A 72 -6.46 -4.22 -3.98
N ALA A 73 -7.37 -3.50 -3.32
CA ALA A 73 -8.19 -4.07 -2.25
C ALA A 73 -9.14 -5.15 -2.77
N ALA A 74 -9.79 -4.92 -3.92
CA ALA A 74 -10.70 -5.89 -4.53
C ALA A 74 -9.98 -7.15 -5.02
N ALA A 75 -8.76 -7.01 -5.56
CA ALA A 75 -7.97 -8.12 -6.08
C ALA A 75 -7.57 -9.14 -5.01
N LYS A 76 -7.59 -8.79 -3.72
CA LYS A 76 -7.36 -9.72 -2.60
C LYS A 76 -8.38 -10.86 -2.53
N ALA A 77 -9.55 -10.72 -3.16
CA ALA A 77 -10.55 -11.77 -3.24
C ALA A 77 -10.30 -12.77 -4.39
N GLY A 78 -9.31 -12.49 -5.26
CA GLY A 78 -9.00 -13.25 -6.46
C GLY A 78 -7.70 -14.03 -6.37
N THR A 79 -7.02 -14.07 -7.50
CA THR A 79 -5.77 -14.79 -7.70
C THR A 79 -4.55 -13.91 -7.43
N VAL A 80 -3.40 -14.54 -7.17
CA VAL A 80 -2.11 -13.86 -7.02
C VAL A 80 -1.77 -13.03 -8.25
N GLY A 81 -2.10 -13.50 -9.45
CA GLY A 81 -1.86 -12.77 -10.69
C GLY A 81 -2.64 -11.46 -10.75
N GLU A 82 -3.93 -11.49 -10.39
CA GLU A 82 -4.77 -10.29 -10.33
C GLU A 82 -4.29 -9.31 -9.26
N ASP A 83 -3.91 -9.82 -8.08
CA ASP A 83 -3.39 -9.00 -6.99
C ASP A 83 -2.03 -8.37 -7.35
N LEU A 84 -1.14 -9.11 -8.01
CA LEU A 84 0.15 -8.60 -8.45
C LEU A 84 -0.01 -7.43 -9.43
N GLU A 85 -0.89 -7.55 -10.42
CA GLU A 85 -1.12 -6.48 -11.38
C GLU A 85 -1.78 -5.26 -10.72
N ALA A 86 -2.71 -5.47 -9.79
CA ALA A 86 -3.33 -4.38 -9.06
C ALA A 86 -2.34 -3.65 -8.12
N VAL A 87 -1.48 -4.38 -7.41
CA VAL A 87 -0.43 -3.80 -6.55
C VAL A 87 0.60 -3.03 -7.38
N LYS A 88 1.00 -3.52 -8.56
CA LYS A 88 1.87 -2.77 -9.48
C LYS A 88 1.22 -1.45 -9.91
N ALA A 89 -0.06 -1.49 -10.29
CA ALA A 89 -0.81 -0.29 -10.67
C ALA A 89 -0.91 0.71 -9.52
N GLN A 90 -1.16 0.23 -8.30
CA GLN A 90 -1.15 1.04 -7.08
C GLN A 90 0.21 1.70 -6.84
N GLY A 91 1.30 0.94 -7.00
CA GLY A 91 2.67 1.47 -6.90
C GLY A 91 2.98 2.54 -7.96
N VAL A 92 2.51 2.37 -9.20
CA VAL A 92 2.64 3.41 -10.24
C VAL A 92 1.87 4.66 -9.86
N ALA A 93 0.64 4.50 -9.38
CA ALA A 93 -0.23 5.63 -9.04
C ALA A 93 0.31 6.47 -7.87
N ILE A 94 0.83 5.85 -6.80
CA ILE A 94 1.44 6.60 -5.69
C ILE A 94 2.70 7.35 -6.13
N ARG A 95 3.53 6.76 -7.00
CA ARG A 95 4.72 7.45 -7.52
C ARG A 95 4.39 8.67 -8.37
N ALA A 96 3.23 8.67 -9.04
CA ALA A 96 2.75 9.83 -9.78
C ALA A 96 2.29 10.99 -8.87
N LEU A 97 2.02 10.71 -7.59
CA LEU A 97 1.70 11.70 -6.56
C LEU A 97 2.95 12.24 -5.84
N LEU A 98 4.06 11.50 -5.84
CA LEU A 98 5.26 11.90 -5.13
C LEU A 98 6.08 12.97 -5.91
N PRO A 99 6.66 13.97 -5.22
CA PRO A 99 6.46 14.29 -3.80
C PRO A 99 5.09 14.95 -3.55
N MET A 100 4.42 14.58 -2.47
CA MET A 100 3.13 15.18 -2.07
C MET A 100 3.37 16.44 -1.25
N THR A 101 3.08 17.62 -1.82
CA THR A 101 3.38 18.92 -1.19
C THR A 101 2.18 19.62 -0.57
N ASP A 102 0.98 19.10 -0.80
CA ASP A 102 -0.32 19.63 -0.38
C ASP A 102 -0.89 18.94 0.88
N VAL A 103 -0.13 18.02 1.47
CA VAL A 103 -0.47 17.28 2.69
C VAL A 103 0.55 17.58 3.80
N SER A 104 0.32 17.06 5.02
CA SER A 104 1.30 17.17 6.09
C SER A 104 2.59 16.40 5.76
N SER A 105 3.72 16.83 6.34
CA SER A 105 5.01 16.15 6.15
C SER A 105 4.99 14.69 6.59
N GLU A 106 4.17 14.35 7.59
CA GLU A 106 3.98 12.98 8.07
C GLU A 106 3.30 12.11 7.00
N ILE A 107 2.24 12.62 6.37
CA ILE A 107 1.54 11.92 5.28
C ILE A 107 2.46 11.77 4.07
N ALA A 108 3.19 12.83 3.70
CA ALA A 108 4.13 12.78 2.59
C ALA A 108 5.25 11.75 2.82
N ALA A 109 5.82 11.69 4.03
CA ALA A 109 6.81 10.68 4.38
C ALA A 109 6.22 9.26 4.36
N GLY A 110 4.98 9.09 4.87
CA GLY A 110 4.28 7.81 4.81
C GLY A 110 3.97 7.34 3.39
N ALA A 111 3.72 8.27 2.46
CA ALA A 111 3.49 7.98 1.05
C ALA A 111 4.74 7.36 0.37
N GLU A 112 5.94 7.80 0.75
CA GLU A 112 7.19 7.21 0.29
C GLU A 112 7.35 5.77 0.81
N VAL A 113 7.05 5.55 2.08
CA VAL A 113 7.05 4.19 2.69
C VAL A 113 6.01 3.30 2.01
N PHE A 114 4.84 3.83 1.67
CA PHE A 114 3.82 3.11 0.91
C PHE A 114 4.32 2.71 -0.48
N ALA A 115 4.96 3.61 -1.23
CA ALA A 115 5.52 3.30 -2.54
C ALA A 115 6.53 2.15 -2.47
N ILE A 116 7.43 2.16 -1.49
CA ILE A 116 8.38 1.06 -1.25
C ILE A 116 7.64 -0.23 -0.89
N SER A 117 6.61 -0.13 -0.05
CA SER A 117 5.82 -1.28 0.38
C SER A 117 5.08 -1.96 -0.78
N THR A 118 4.62 -1.20 -1.77
CA THR A 118 4.01 -1.77 -2.99
C THR A 118 5.01 -2.56 -3.83
N ASP A 119 6.28 -2.12 -3.92
CA ASP A 119 7.32 -2.89 -4.63
C ASP A 119 7.65 -4.19 -3.94
N GLU A 120 7.82 -4.16 -2.61
CA GLU A 120 8.10 -5.36 -1.83
C GLU A 120 6.94 -6.35 -1.96
N THR A 121 5.71 -5.88 -1.80
CA THR A 121 4.51 -6.72 -1.93
C THR A 121 4.42 -7.36 -3.33
N ALA A 122 4.67 -6.59 -4.39
CA ALA A 122 4.72 -7.12 -5.75
C ALA A 122 5.85 -8.15 -5.92
N GLY A 123 7.02 -7.89 -5.34
CA GLY A 123 8.16 -8.81 -5.35
C GLY A 123 7.89 -10.12 -4.60
N ILE A 124 7.08 -10.09 -3.55
CA ILE A 124 6.62 -11.30 -2.84
C ILE A 124 5.59 -12.06 -3.67
N LEU A 125 4.55 -11.38 -4.17
CA LEU A 125 3.49 -11.97 -4.99
C LEU A 125 4.05 -12.68 -6.24
N ALA A 126 5.07 -12.10 -6.89
CA ALA A 126 5.72 -12.67 -8.06
C ALA A 126 6.42 -14.03 -7.81
N GLN A 127 6.58 -14.45 -6.55
CA GLN A 127 7.18 -15.73 -6.18
C GLN A 127 6.15 -16.86 -6.05
N PHE A 128 4.87 -16.57 -6.22
CA PHE A 128 3.79 -17.55 -6.18
C PHE A 128 3.21 -17.78 -7.58
N PRO A 129 2.60 -18.94 -7.85
CA PRO A 129 1.90 -19.17 -9.11
C PRO A 129 0.74 -18.18 -9.27
N ALA A 130 0.60 -17.59 -10.46
CA ALA A 130 -0.40 -16.56 -10.73
C ALA A 130 -1.84 -17.05 -10.49
N ASP A 131 -2.14 -18.32 -10.76
CA ASP A 131 -3.48 -18.91 -10.61
C ASP A 131 -3.82 -19.33 -9.17
N THR A 132 -2.88 -19.20 -8.21
CA THR A 132 -3.14 -19.48 -6.80
C THR A 132 -4.02 -18.39 -6.20
N LEU A 133 -4.93 -18.76 -5.28
CA LEU A 133 -5.75 -17.78 -4.57
C LEU A 133 -4.90 -16.97 -3.59
N VAL A 134 -5.17 -15.66 -3.48
CA VAL A 134 -4.50 -14.80 -2.50
C VAL A 134 -4.72 -15.31 -1.07
N SER A 135 -5.91 -15.88 -0.79
CA SER A 135 -6.24 -16.48 0.51
C SER A 135 -5.32 -17.62 0.93
N ASP A 136 -4.73 -18.33 -0.03
CA ASP A 136 -3.89 -19.49 0.24
C ASP A 136 -2.45 -19.10 0.59
N VAL A 137 -2.06 -17.88 0.25
CA VAL A 137 -0.69 -17.36 0.42
C VAL A 137 -0.60 -16.17 1.36
N GLY A 138 -1.72 -15.56 1.73
CA GLY A 138 -1.76 -14.33 2.53
C GLY A 138 -1.17 -14.44 3.95
N LEU A 139 -1.01 -15.67 4.46
CA LEU A 139 -0.36 -15.95 5.74
C LEU A 139 1.09 -16.46 5.59
N ASP A 140 1.64 -16.49 4.37
CA ASP A 140 3.02 -16.89 4.13
C ASP A 140 3.98 -15.95 4.90
N PRO A 141 5.05 -16.49 5.52
CA PRO A 141 6.05 -15.70 6.24
C PRO A 141 6.63 -14.54 5.43
N ARG A 142 6.72 -14.67 4.11
CA ARG A 142 7.21 -13.59 3.24
C ARG A 142 6.35 -12.35 3.33
N PHE A 143 5.03 -12.49 3.51
CA PHE A 143 4.14 -11.34 3.76
C PHE A 143 4.14 -10.95 5.24
N THR A 144 3.93 -11.91 6.14
CA THR A 144 3.72 -11.61 7.57
C THR A 144 4.98 -11.10 8.28
N GLN A 145 6.17 -11.32 7.71
CA GLN A 145 7.46 -10.83 8.21
C GLN A 145 8.10 -9.78 7.27
N SER A 146 7.36 -9.30 6.26
CA SER A 146 7.84 -8.26 5.34
C SER A 146 8.10 -6.94 6.04
N GLN A 147 8.95 -6.11 5.45
CA GLN A 147 9.17 -4.73 5.90
C GLN A 147 7.90 -3.89 5.74
N SER A 148 7.08 -4.15 4.74
CA SER A 148 5.76 -3.55 4.52
C SER A 148 4.84 -3.81 5.72
N MET A 149 4.77 -5.07 6.18
CA MET A 149 3.97 -5.45 7.35
C MET A 149 4.53 -4.82 8.63
N GLN A 150 5.86 -4.82 8.78
CA GLN A 150 6.51 -4.20 9.93
C GLN A 150 6.24 -2.68 9.97
N SER A 151 6.36 -1.99 8.84
CA SER A 151 6.09 -0.56 8.71
C SER A 151 4.63 -0.28 9.07
N ALA A 152 3.67 -1.07 8.58
CA ALA A 152 2.26 -0.87 8.88
C ALA A 152 1.98 -0.91 10.39
N MET A 153 2.74 -1.70 11.14
CA MET A 153 2.59 -1.84 12.59
C MET A 153 3.38 -0.80 13.40
N THR A 154 4.49 -0.30 12.88
CA THR A 154 5.50 0.42 13.70
C THR A 154 5.86 1.81 13.19
N ASP A 155 5.60 2.13 11.93
CA ASP A 155 5.92 3.44 11.35
C ASP A 155 4.70 4.39 11.47
N PRO A 156 4.78 5.44 12.30
CA PRO A 156 3.67 6.36 12.50
C PRO A 156 3.35 7.21 11.26
N ASN A 157 4.34 7.53 10.41
CA ASN A 157 4.10 8.25 9.17
C ASN A 157 3.34 7.37 8.18
N TYR A 158 3.73 6.11 8.08
CA TYR A 158 3.03 5.17 7.23
C TYR A 158 1.59 4.93 7.71
N GLN A 159 1.38 4.80 9.02
CA GLN A 159 0.04 4.73 9.61
C GLN A 159 -0.81 5.98 9.33
N ALA A 160 -0.21 7.18 9.43
CA ALA A 160 -0.87 8.42 9.09
C ALA A 160 -1.28 8.46 7.61
N PHE A 161 -0.41 8.00 6.71
CA PHE A 161 -0.71 7.92 5.29
C PHE A 161 -1.83 6.91 4.98
N ILE A 162 -1.85 5.74 5.63
CA ILE A 162 -2.93 4.75 5.47
C ILE A 162 -4.26 5.34 5.96
N ALA A 163 -4.28 6.01 7.12
CA ALA A 163 -5.47 6.68 7.63
C ALA A 163 -5.97 7.77 6.67
N TRP A 164 -5.06 8.61 6.17
CA TRP A 164 -5.37 9.62 5.17
C TRP A 164 -5.91 9.02 3.87
N THR A 165 -5.37 7.89 3.42
CA THR A 165 -5.85 7.18 2.21
C THR A 165 -7.27 6.68 2.40
N ILE A 166 -7.61 6.14 3.58
CA ILE A 166 -8.97 5.68 3.88
C ILE A 166 -9.97 6.84 3.84
N GLU A 167 -9.61 7.99 4.43
CA GLU A 167 -10.43 9.20 4.44
C GLU A 167 -10.60 9.80 3.02
N THR A 168 -9.50 9.95 2.30
CA THR A 168 -9.45 10.61 0.98
C THR A 168 -10.11 9.78 -0.10
N CYS A 169 -9.88 8.47 -0.10
CA CYS A 169 -10.41 7.57 -1.13
C CYS A 169 -11.79 6.99 -0.79
N GLY A 170 -12.37 7.36 0.36
CA GLY A 170 -13.72 6.93 0.73
C GLY A 170 -13.85 5.42 0.93
N LEU A 171 -12.75 4.71 1.26
CA LEU A 171 -12.74 3.25 1.43
C LEU A 171 -13.55 2.77 2.66
N GLY A 172 -14.22 3.68 3.38
CA GLY A 172 -15.19 3.42 4.45
C GLY A 172 -16.63 3.88 4.17
N SER A 173 -16.91 4.51 3.02
CA SER A 173 -18.23 5.03 2.68
C SER A 173 -18.81 4.23 1.52
N GLY A 174 -19.61 3.21 1.86
CA GLY A 174 -20.45 2.55 0.87
C GLY A 174 -21.31 3.58 0.14
N GLU A 175 -21.42 3.39 -1.18
CA GLU A 175 -22.40 4.00 -2.05
C GLU A 175 -23.71 4.33 -1.32
N ASN A 176 -23.99 5.62 -1.13
CA ASN A 176 -25.36 6.10 -1.08
C ASN A 176 -25.44 7.24 -2.09
N GLY A 177 -25.76 6.83 -3.32
CA GLY A 177 -26.11 7.71 -4.41
C GLY A 177 -27.21 8.67 -3.97
N ASN A 178 -26.84 9.94 -3.95
CA ASN A 178 -27.78 11.03 -4.01
C ASN A 178 -28.33 11.11 -5.43
N ASN A 179 -29.64 10.97 -5.62
CA ASN A 179 -30.34 11.47 -6.79
C ASN A 179 -31.76 11.89 -6.36
N PRO A 180 -32.30 12.95 -6.97
CA PRO A 180 -32.70 14.21 -6.35
C PRO A 180 -34.09 14.19 -5.68
#